data_AF-A0A835HPA8-F1
#
_entry.id   AF-A0A835HPA8-F1
#
_cell.length_a   1.000
_cell.length_b   1.000
_cell.length_c   1.000
_cell.angle_alpha   90.00
_cell.angle_beta   90.00
_cell.angle_gamma   90.00
#
_symmetry.space_group_name_H-M   'P 1'
#
loop_
_entity.id
_entity.type
_entity.pdbx_description
1 polymer ?
#
loop_
_entity_poly.entity_id
_entity_poly.type
_entity_poly.pdbx_seq_one_letter_code
_entity_poly.pdbx_strand_id
1 'polypeptide(L)'
;MSVLSDALKTNKYDSDKMLQACGVSINSKFTQIDGCVLSAPKLKVGNGEDFMPRNGLWNFNNKIERWAIVNFSARCDVQKLWRDLAKCGQQKGIARRESPLARVENMFELIKAKLRNAPQFLLCLLPERKTSAIYGQGPWKRKNLADFGIVTQCIAPTKVNDQYLTNVLLKINAKLGGLNSMLEDGAH
;
A
#
# COMPACT_ATOMS: atom_id res chain seq x y z
N MET A 1 0.53 -4.75 -33.38
CA MET A 1 1.13 -5.85 -34.15
C MET A 1 1.56 -5.45 -35.56
N SER A 2 0.81 -4.59 -36.27
CA SER A 2 1.18 -4.13 -37.64
C SER A 2 2.58 -3.51 -37.73
N VAL A 3 2.93 -2.60 -36.82
CA VAL A 3 4.23 -1.90 -36.81
C VAL A 3 5.43 -2.86 -36.84
N LEU A 4 5.39 -3.94 -36.04
CA LEU A 4 6.49 -4.89 -35.98
C LEU A 4 6.52 -5.80 -37.23
N SER A 5 5.35 -6.22 -37.72
CA SER A 5 5.25 -6.99 -38.97
C SER A 5 5.76 -6.19 -40.18
N ASP A 6 5.44 -4.89 -40.24
CA ASP A 6 5.85 -4.01 -41.33
C ASP A 6 7.34 -3.69 -41.25
N ALA A 7 7.90 -3.55 -40.05
CA ALA A 7 9.33 -3.42 -39.84
C ALA A 7 10.10 -4.68 -40.29
N LEU A 8 9.62 -5.88 -39.96
CA LEU A 8 10.22 -7.14 -40.43
C LEU A 8 10.20 -7.26 -41.96
N LYS A 9 9.10 -6.86 -42.60
CA LYS A 9 8.99 -6.84 -44.07
C LYS A 9 9.90 -5.80 -44.71
N THR A 10 10.00 -4.61 -44.12
CA THR A 10 10.78 -3.49 -44.68
C THR A 10 12.28 -3.74 -44.59
N ASN A 11 12.74 -4.34 -43.49
CA ASN A 11 14.16 -4.59 -43.26
C ASN A 11 14.74 -5.70 -44.16
N LYS A 12 13.89 -6.58 -44.73
CA LYS A 12 14.29 -7.63 -45.69
C LYS A 12 15.54 -8.41 -45.26
N TYR A 13 15.58 -8.86 -44.01
CA TYR A 13 16.74 -9.55 -43.43
C TYR A 13 17.18 -10.80 -44.21
N ASP A 14 16.25 -11.48 -44.91
CA ASP A 14 16.58 -12.61 -45.79
C ASP A 14 17.44 -12.21 -47.00
N SER A 15 17.51 -10.92 -47.34
CA SER A 15 18.36 -10.38 -48.42
C SER A 15 19.68 -9.77 -47.92
N ASP A 16 19.94 -9.81 -46.62
CA ASP A 16 21.18 -9.30 -46.04
C ASP A 16 22.36 -10.21 -46.36
N LYS A 17 23.38 -9.65 -47.02
CA LYS A 17 24.55 -10.40 -47.49
C LYS A 17 25.39 -11.00 -46.35
N MET A 18 25.46 -10.32 -45.20
CA MET A 18 26.21 -10.82 -44.05
C MET A 18 25.48 -11.99 -43.42
N LEU A 19 24.16 -11.89 -43.22
CA LEU A 19 23.36 -12.98 -42.65
C LEU A 19 23.40 -14.23 -43.54
N GLN A 20 23.29 -14.06 -44.86
CA GLN A 20 23.44 -15.15 -45.82
C GLN A 20 24.83 -15.80 -45.76
N ALA A 21 25.90 -15.00 -45.69
CA ALA A 21 27.27 -15.52 -45.59
C ALA A 21 27.52 -16.29 -44.28
N CYS A 22 26.81 -15.92 -43.21
CA CYS A 22 26.86 -16.60 -41.92
C CYS A 22 25.88 -17.80 -41.82
N GLY A 23 25.11 -18.11 -42.87
CA GLY A 23 24.12 -19.19 -42.86
C GLY A 23 22.91 -18.94 -41.95
N VAL A 24 22.62 -17.68 -41.63
CA VAL A 24 21.50 -17.28 -40.77
C VAL A 24 20.32 -16.83 -41.63
N SER A 25 19.14 -17.40 -41.39
CA SER A 25 17.88 -17.00 -42.03
C SER A 25 16.90 -16.44 -40.99
N ILE A 26 16.18 -15.36 -41.31
CA ILE A 26 15.25 -14.71 -40.37
C ILE A 26 13.83 -14.76 -40.91
N ASN A 27 12.97 -15.54 -40.25
CA ASN A 27 11.56 -15.66 -40.64
C ASN A 27 10.83 -14.31 -40.52
N SER A 28 10.12 -13.93 -41.58
CA SER A 28 9.30 -12.71 -41.64
C SER A 28 7.96 -12.81 -40.90
N LYS A 29 7.63 -13.99 -40.38
CA LYS A 29 6.42 -14.25 -39.59
C LYS A 29 6.79 -14.48 -38.12
N PHE A 30 5.99 -13.93 -37.21
CA PHE A 30 6.11 -14.23 -35.79
C PHE A 30 5.86 -15.72 -35.53
N THR A 31 6.72 -16.30 -34.68
CA THR A 31 6.52 -17.65 -34.17
C THR A 31 5.16 -17.73 -33.48
N GLN A 32 4.34 -18.69 -33.90
CA GLN A 32 3.04 -18.95 -33.29
C GLN A 32 3.26 -19.85 -32.08
N ILE A 33 2.61 -19.51 -30.98
CA ILE A 33 2.62 -20.31 -29.74
C ILE A 33 1.18 -20.59 -29.34
N ASP A 34 0.91 -21.82 -28.92
CA ASP A 34 -0.37 -22.17 -28.34
C ASP A 34 -0.44 -21.61 -26.92
N GLY A 35 -1.34 -20.65 -26.71
CA GLY A 35 -1.59 -20.04 -25.42
C GLY A 35 -2.86 -20.58 -24.78
N CYS A 36 -2.87 -20.67 -23.46
CA CYS A 36 -4.10 -20.90 -22.68
C CYS A 36 -4.44 -19.63 -21.89
N VAL A 37 -5.71 -19.21 -21.96
CA VAL A 37 -6.24 -18.12 -21.12
C VAL A 37 -6.87 -18.73 -19.88
N LEU A 38 -6.19 -18.59 -18.75
CA LEU A 38 -6.74 -19.04 -17.46
C LEU A 38 -7.88 -18.12 -17.02
N SER A 39 -8.94 -18.71 -16.48
CA SER A 39 -10.01 -17.95 -15.83
C SER A 39 -9.47 -17.26 -14.57
N ALA A 40 -9.91 -16.02 -14.32
CA ALA A 40 -9.56 -15.32 -13.09
C ALA A 40 -10.03 -16.13 -11.86
N PRO A 41 -9.20 -16.25 -10.80
CA PRO A 41 -9.58 -17.00 -9.61
C PRO A 41 -10.69 -16.28 -8.85
N LYS A 42 -11.54 -17.05 -8.17
CA LYS A 42 -12.54 -16.53 -7.24
C LYS A 42 -11.88 -16.19 -5.91
N LEU A 43 -12.39 -15.15 -5.26
CA LEU A 43 -11.89 -14.69 -3.97
C LEU A 43 -12.98 -14.82 -2.91
N LYS A 44 -12.63 -15.42 -1.77
CA LYS A 44 -13.43 -15.41 -0.56
C LYS A 44 -13.04 -14.22 0.31
N VAL A 45 -14.03 -13.46 0.73
CA VAL A 45 -13.91 -12.31 1.64
C VAL A 45 -14.91 -12.48 2.78
N GLY A 46 -14.52 -12.13 4.02
CA GLY A 46 -15.37 -12.34 5.19
C GLY A 46 -15.48 -13.80 5.65
N ASN A 47 -16.56 -14.15 6.36
CA ASN A 47 -16.76 -15.46 7.02
C ASN A 47 -17.43 -16.53 6.14
N GLY A 48 -17.37 -16.42 4.80
CA GLY A 48 -17.84 -17.47 3.89
C GLY A 48 -19.36 -17.50 3.62
N GLU A 49 -20.12 -16.47 3.97
CA GLU A 49 -21.48 -16.28 3.45
C GLU A 49 -21.42 -15.61 2.06
N ASP A 50 -22.33 -16.02 1.15
CA ASP A 50 -22.59 -15.36 -0.14
C ASP A 50 -23.22 -13.98 0.09
N PHE A 51 -22.42 -13.06 0.61
CA PHE A 51 -22.77 -11.66 0.72
C PHE A 51 -22.28 -10.97 -0.55
N MET A 52 -23.18 -10.59 -1.46
CA MET A 52 -22.83 -9.70 -2.59
C MET A 52 -22.68 -8.25 -2.07
N PRO A 53 -21.46 -7.73 -1.85
CA PRO A 53 -21.29 -6.45 -1.19
C PRO A 53 -21.11 -5.34 -2.23
N ARG A 54 -21.91 -4.28 -2.10
CA ARG A 54 -21.56 -2.96 -2.63
C ARG A 54 -20.69 -2.27 -1.55
N ASN A 55 -19.54 -1.72 -1.92
CA ASN A 55 -18.70 -0.84 -1.08
C ASN A 55 -17.72 -1.46 -0.04
N GLY A 56 -16.99 -2.53 -0.38
CA GLY A 56 -15.65 -2.79 0.20
C GLY A 56 -15.54 -2.95 1.74
N LEU A 57 -16.35 -3.85 2.33
CA LEU A 57 -16.34 -4.12 3.78
C LEU A 57 -15.25 -5.13 4.20
N TRP A 58 -14.67 -4.90 5.39
CA TRP A 58 -13.51 -5.58 6.00
C TRP A 58 -13.93 -6.41 7.22
N ASN A 59 -13.38 -7.62 7.39
CA ASN A 59 -13.51 -8.36 8.65
C ASN A 59 -12.30 -8.06 9.56
N PHE A 60 -12.51 -7.25 10.60
CA PHE A 60 -11.57 -7.12 11.71
C PHE A 60 -11.89 -8.19 12.76
N ASN A 61 -11.32 -9.40 12.62
CA ASN A 61 -11.38 -10.38 13.72
C ASN A 61 -10.57 -9.90 14.95
N ASN A 62 -9.61 -8.98 14.75
CA ASN A 62 -8.83 -8.38 15.83
C ASN A 62 -9.25 -6.93 16.04
N LYS A 63 -9.97 -6.66 17.13
CA LYS A 63 -10.25 -5.30 17.59
C LYS A 63 -8.92 -4.63 17.97
N ILE A 64 -8.62 -3.49 17.35
CA ILE A 64 -7.47 -2.66 17.76
C ILE A 64 -7.91 -1.85 18.97
N GLU A 65 -7.67 -2.38 20.16
CA GLU A 65 -8.12 -1.74 21.41
C GLU A 65 -7.24 -0.54 21.78
N ARG A 66 -5.95 -0.57 21.42
CA ARG A 66 -4.99 0.48 21.77
C ARG A 66 -4.25 0.99 20.54
N TRP A 67 -4.71 2.09 19.98
CA TRP A 67 -4.04 2.78 18.88
C TRP A 67 -3.98 4.29 19.09
N ALA A 68 -3.05 4.95 18.41
CA ALA A 68 -2.96 6.40 18.44
C ALA A 68 -2.58 6.98 17.07
N ILE A 69 -2.90 8.27 16.90
CA ILE A 69 -2.48 9.05 15.74
C ILE A 69 -1.36 9.99 16.16
N VAL A 70 -0.31 10.00 15.34
CA VAL A 70 0.82 10.91 15.48
C VAL A 70 0.85 11.82 14.28
N ASN A 71 0.78 13.12 14.51
CA ASN A 71 0.80 14.09 13.43
C ASN A 71 2.08 14.91 13.40
N PHE A 72 2.89 14.72 12.35
CA PHE A 72 4.05 15.55 12.05
C PHE A 72 3.79 16.60 10.96
N SER A 73 2.58 16.63 10.38
CA SER A 73 2.15 17.56 9.35
C SER A 73 1.41 18.77 9.93
N ALA A 74 1.91 19.97 9.65
CA ALA A 74 1.22 21.22 10.04
C ALA A 74 0.08 21.60 9.08
N ARG A 75 0.03 20.99 7.88
CA ARG A 75 -0.93 21.33 6.81
C ARG A 75 -2.15 20.42 6.76
N CYS A 76 -2.14 19.33 7.52
CA CYS A 76 -3.27 18.41 7.58
C CYS A 76 -4.16 18.79 8.76
N ASP A 77 -5.42 19.13 8.49
CA ASP A 77 -6.43 19.25 9.53
C ASP A 77 -6.69 17.84 10.09
N VAL A 78 -5.99 17.54 11.19
CA VAL A 78 -6.14 16.28 11.93
C VAL A 78 -7.59 16.07 12.29
N GLN A 79 -8.37 17.11 12.61
CA GLN A 79 -9.80 16.97 12.96
C GLN A 79 -10.64 16.55 11.76
N LYS A 80 -10.32 16.99 10.54
CA LYS A 80 -11.04 16.56 9.33
C LYS A 80 -10.68 15.15 8.93
N LEU A 81 -9.39 14.82 8.84
CA LEU A 81 -8.96 13.44 8.54
C LEU A 81 -9.43 12.48 9.63
N TRP A 82 -9.34 12.91 10.88
CA TRP A 82 -9.93 12.20 11.99
C TRP A 82 -11.42 12.06 11.80
N ARG A 83 -12.21 13.11 11.56
CA ARG A 83 -13.65 12.98 11.28
C ARG A 83 -13.94 12.03 10.12
N ASP A 84 -13.13 11.99 9.07
CA ASP A 84 -13.33 11.08 7.94
C ASP A 84 -12.98 9.62 8.31
N LEU A 85 -11.94 9.39 9.12
CA LEU A 85 -11.61 8.09 9.73
C LEU A 85 -12.53 7.71 10.90
N ALA A 86 -13.11 8.70 11.57
CA ALA A 86 -13.81 8.63 12.85
C ALA A 86 -15.33 8.66 12.71
N LYS A 87 -15.82 9.09 11.54
CA LYS A 87 -17.09 8.65 10.98
C LYS A 87 -17.06 7.12 10.73
N CYS A 88 -15.87 6.50 10.84
CA CYS A 88 -15.61 5.09 11.11
C CYS A 88 -14.91 4.78 12.48
N GLY A 89 -14.88 5.69 13.48
CA GLY A 89 -14.19 5.53 14.80
C GLY A 89 -13.78 6.83 15.58
N GLN A 90 -14.63 7.35 16.47
CA GLN A 90 -14.68 8.66 17.19
C GLN A 90 -13.46 9.30 17.95
N GLN A 91 -13.38 10.65 17.85
CA GLN A 91 -12.80 11.87 18.61
C GLN A 91 -11.28 12.28 18.97
N LYS A 92 -10.76 13.41 18.37
CA LYS A 92 -9.93 14.61 18.86
C LYS A 92 -8.35 14.69 18.90
N GLY A 93 -7.67 15.69 18.25
CA GLY A 93 -6.88 16.84 18.87
C GLY A 93 -5.54 17.26 18.15
N ILE A 94 -5.11 18.56 18.06
CA ILE A 94 -3.97 19.15 17.24
C ILE A 94 -2.87 19.88 18.10
N ALA A 95 -1.55 19.99 17.70
CA ALA A 95 -0.66 21.21 17.74
C ALA A 95 0.90 21.09 17.52
N ARG A 96 1.51 22.19 16.96
CA ARG A 96 2.89 22.82 16.90
C ARG A 96 4.22 22.05 16.56
N ARG A 97 5.17 22.77 15.91
CA ARG A 97 6.37 22.27 15.17
C ARG A 97 7.72 22.49 15.90
N GLU A 98 8.45 21.41 16.21
CA GLU A 98 9.87 21.36 16.68
C GLU A 98 10.84 20.78 15.62
N SER A 99 12.11 20.45 15.91
CA SER A 99 13.02 19.76 14.95
C SER A 99 12.62 18.28 14.76
N PRO A 100 12.89 17.61 13.61
CA PRO A 100 12.37 16.26 13.33
C PRO A 100 12.78 15.16 14.32
N LEU A 101 14.02 15.21 14.83
CA LEU A 101 14.53 14.26 15.84
C LEU A 101 13.87 14.51 17.20
N ALA A 102 13.89 15.76 17.67
CA ALA A 102 13.22 16.16 18.91
C ALA A 102 11.72 15.88 18.87
N ARG A 103 11.06 16.07 17.71
CA ARG A 103 9.65 15.72 17.52
C ARG A 103 9.38 14.24 17.73
N VAL A 104 10.26 13.34 17.29
CA VAL A 104 10.05 11.91 17.48
C VAL A 104 10.26 11.53 18.93
N GLU A 105 11.31 12.02 19.58
CA GLU A 105 11.56 11.78 21.01
C GLU A 105 10.47 12.34 21.90
N ASN A 106 10.12 13.62 21.74
CA ASN A 106 9.03 14.26 22.48
C ASN A 106 7.69 13.56 22.23
N MET A 107 7.44 13.07 21.01
CA MET A 107 6.23 12.30 20.73
C MET A 107 6.22 10.96 21.48
N PHE A 108 7.36 10.26 21.56
CA PHE A 108 7.44 9.02 22.35
C PHE A 108 7.23 9.28 23.84
N GLU A 109 7.80 10.37 24.38
CA GLU A 109 7.54 10.77 25.77
C GLU A 109 6.07 11.13 26.00
N LEU A 110 5.43 11.84 25.06
CA LEU A 110 4.00 12.12 25.12
C LEU A 110 3.14 10.84 25.04
N ILE A 111 3.53 9.87 24.20
CA ILE A 111 2.85 8.58 24.09
C ILE A 111 2.95 7.82 25.41
N LYS A 112 4.14 7.74 26.01
CA LYS A 112 4.35 7.09 27.32
C LYS A 112 3.59 7.80 28.45
N ALA A 113 3.57 9.13 28.44
CA ALA A 113 2.90 9.91 29.49
C ALA A 113 1.37 9.83 29.39
N LYS A 114 0.82 9.79 28.16
CA LYS A 114 -0.64 9.79 27.94
C LYS A 114 -1.25 8.39 27.88
N LEU A 115 -0.49 7.39 27.45
CA LEU A 115 -0.97 6.01 27.37
C LEU A 115 -0.37 5.20 28.50
N ARG A 116 -1.23 4.67 29.37
CA ARG A 116 -0.83 3.76 30.46
C ARG A 116 -0.12 2.49 29.96
N ASN A 117 -0.38 2.09 28.73
CA ASN A 117 0.19 0.91 28.09
C ASN A 117 0.68 1.26 26.67
N ALA A 118 1.68 0.53 26.17
CA ALA A 118 2.15 0.70 24.81
C ALA A 118 1.02 0.47 23.78
N PRO A 119 0.88 1.34 22.77
CA PRO A 119 -0.12 1.16 21.72
C PRO A 119 0.25 -0.03 20.84
N GLN A 120 -0.76 -0.77 20.38
CA GLN A 120 -0.61 -1.87 19.41
C GLN A 120 -0.36 -1.34 18.00
N PHE A 121 -0.82 -0.11 17.72
CA PHE A 121 -0.73 0.49 16.39
C PHE A 121 -0.60 2.01 16.44
N LEU A 122 0.24 2.58 15.55
CA LEU A 122 0.36 4.03 15.35
C LEU A 122 0.12 4.45 13.90
N LEU A 123 -0.84 5.34 13.68
CA LEU A 123 -1.05 6.02 12.41
C LEU A 123 -0.29 7.34 12.39
N CYS A 124 0.71 7.46 11.53
CA CYS A 124 1.62 8.60 11.47
C CYS A 124 1.32 9.48 10.24
N LEU A 125 0.87 10.72 10.45
CA LEU A 125 0.73 11.70 9.38
C LEU A 125 2.08 12.39 9.14
N LEU A 126 2.57 12.26 7.92
CA LEU A 126 3.79 12.91 7.46
C LEU A 126 3.46 14.19 6.70
N PRO A 127 4.32 15.21 6.77
CA PRO A 127 4.15 16.44 6.00
C PRO A 127 4.29 16.21 4.49
N GLU A 128 5.11 15.24 4.07
CA GLU A 128 5.45 14.99 2.67
C GLU A 128 5.67 13.50 2.40
N ARG A 129 5.33 13.03 1.19
CA ARG A 129 5.32 11.60 0.82
C ARG A 129 6.71 10.97 0.69
N LYS A 130 7.70 11.70 0.16
CA LYS A 130 8.98 11.12 -0.30
C LYS A 130 10.21 11.68 0.44
N THR A 131 10.15 12.93 0.90
CA THR A 131 11.28 13.68 1.46
C THR A 131 11.20 13.89 2.97
N SER A 132 10.36 13.13 3.67
CA SER A 132 10.24 13.27 5.11
C SER A 132 11.50 12.74 5.81
N ALA A 133 12.26 13.65 6.42
CA ALA A 133 13.35 13.35 7.37
C ALA A 133 12.88 12.55 8.60
N ILE A 134 11.58 12.24 8.69
CA ILE A 134 10.96 11.46 9.78
C ILE A 134 10.76 10.00 9.35
N TYR A 135 10.47 9.71 8.07
CA TYR A 135 10.08 8.36 7.60
C TYR A 135 11.07 7.69 6.65
N GLY A 136 11.68 8.43 5.70
CA GLY A 136 12.53 7.83 4.65
C GLY A 136 13.85 7.32 5.21
N GLN A 137 14.73 8.25 5.61
CA GLN A 137 15.93 7.99 6.42
C GLN A 137 15.71 8.36 7.90
N GLY A 138 14.47 8.64 8.28
CA GLY A 138 14.16 9.21 9.58
C GLY A 138 13.98 8.20 10.70
N PRO A 139 14.08 8.65 11.95
CA PRO A 139 14.10 7.77 13.12
C PRO A 139 12.76 7.08 13.38
N TRP A 140 11.63 7.54 12.82
CA TRP A 140 10.30 7.05 13.19
C TRP A 140 10.12 5.56 12.94
N LYS A 141 10.43 5.11 11.71
CA LYS A 141 10.21 3.71 11.34
C LYS A 141 11.19 2.79 12.06
N ARG A 142 12.46 3.20 12.17
CA ARG A 142 13.50 2.46 12.90
C ARG A 142 13.12 2.31 14.37
N LYS A 143 12.80 3.40 15.06
CA LYS A 143 12.48 3.40 16.49
C LYS A 143 11.26 2.54 16.80
N ASN A 144 10.18 2.66 16.02
CA ASN A 144 9.00 1.84 16.24
C ASN A 144 9.22 0.35 15.95
N LEU A 145 9.89 -0.02 14.85
CA LEU A 145 10.04 -1.43 14.48
C LEU A 145 11.18 -2.13 15.25
N ALA A 146 12.32 -1.48 15.42
CA ALA A 146 13.51 -2.07 16.03
C ALA A 146 13.51 -1.96 17.56
N ASP A 147 13.08 -0.81 18.11
CA ASP A 147 13.25 -0.56 19.55
C ASP A 147 11.99 -0.91 20.35
N PHE A 148 10.80 -0.68 19.78
CA PHE A 148 9.53 -0.83 20.51
C PHE A 148 8.61 -1.95 20.01
N GLY A 149 8.86 -2.50 18.81
CA GLY A 149 8.00 -3.51 18.21
C GLY A 149 6.57 -3.03 17.89
N ILE A 150 6.37 -1.72 17.71
CA ILE A 150 5.05 -1.12 17.46
C ILE A 150 4.77 -1.07 15.97
N VAL A 151 3.62 -1.61 15.56
CA VAL A 151 3.16 -1.55 14.18
C VAL A 151 2.78 -0.12 13.80
N THR A 152 3.29 0.37 12.67
CA THR A 152 2.98 1.74 12.21
C THR A 152 2.48 1.79 10.77
N GLN A 153 1.58 2.72 10.49
CA GLN A 153 1.20 3.12 9.14
C GLN A 153 1.45 4.61 8.95
N CYS A 154 2.28 4.99 7.99
CA CYS A 154 2.49 6.39 7.66
C CYS A 154 1.63 6.82 6.46
N ILE A 155 1.07 8.02 6.52
CA ILE A 155 0.26 8.61 5.44
C ILE A 155 0.69 10.05 5.18
N ALA A 156 0.66 10.47 3.92
CA ALA A 156 0.81 11.86 3.50
C ALA A 156 -0.21 12.12 2.38
N PRO A 157 -1.51 12.25 2.72
CA PRO A 157 -2.56 12.42 1.74
C PRO A 157 -2.53 13.84 1.17
N THR A 158 -2.61 13.95 -0.16
CA THR A 158 -2.89 15.22 -0.87
C THR A 158 -4.39 15.38 -1.12
N LYS A 159 -5.10 14.27 -1.32
CA LYS A 159 -6.56 14.16 -1.42
C LYS A 159 -7.00 12.92 -0.66
N VAL A 160 -8.03 13.05 0.17
CA VAL A 160 -8.64 11.95 0.92
C VAL A 160 -9.98 11.66 0.26
N ASN A 161 -10.20 10.41 -0.12
CA ASN A 161 -11.46 9.89 -0.63
C ASN A 161 -11.65 8.45 -0.15
N ASP A 162 -12.84 7.89 -0.37
CA ASP A 162 -13.20 6.57 0.15
C ASP A 162 -12.23 5.49 -0.37
N GLN A 163 -11.89 5.49 -1.65
CA GLN A 163 -10.92 4.54 -2.21
C GLN A 163 -9.53 4.63 -1.54
N TYR A 164 -9.06 5.84 -1.25
CA TYR A 164 -7.80 6.06 -0.56
C TYR A 164 -7.85 5.49 0.86
N LEU A 165 -8.94 5.77 1.58
CA LEU A 165 -9.17 5.27 2.94
C LEU A 165 -9.24 3.73 2.95
N THR A 166 -9.98 3.14 2.01
CA THR A 166 -10.04 1.67 1.83
C THR A 166 -8.66 1.07 1.61
N ASN A 167 -7.83 1.67 0.75
CA ASN A 167 -6.47 1.21 0.50
C ASN A 167 -5.54 1.37 1.72
N VAL A 168 -5.80 2.35 2.59
CA VAL A 168 -5.06 2.51 3.85
C VAL A 168 -5.50 1.44 4.85
N LEU A 169 -6.81 1.19 5.00
CA LEU A 169 -7.35 0.16 5.88
C LEU A 169 -6.86 -1.24 5.51
N LEU A 170 -6.82 -1.55 4.21
CA LEU A 170 -6.19 -2.74 3.63
C LEU A 170 -4.77 -3.00 4.14
N LYS A 171 -3.96 -1.93 4.17
CA LYS A 171 -2.57 -1.99 4.61
C LYS A 171 -2.47 -2.14 6.12
N ILE A 172 -3.36 -1.49 6.87
CA ILE A 172 -3.42 -1.59 8.33
C ILE A 172 -3.78 -3.03 8.72
N ASN A 173 -4.82 -3.60 8.09
CA ASN A 173 -5.26 -4.97 8.36
C ASN A 173 -4.11 -5.97 8.14
N ALA A 174 -3.45 -5.92 6.99
CA ALA A 174 -2.31 -6.80 6.69
C ALA A 174 -1.15 -6.64 7.68
N LYS A 175 -0.86 -5.41 8.13
CA LYS A 175 0.22 -5.14 9.11
C LYS A 175 -0.07 -5.64 10.51
N LEU A 176 -1.35 -5.84 10.84
CA LEU A 176 -1.79 -6.37 12.12
C LEU A 176 -2.06 -7.88 12.06
N GLY A 177 -1.62 -8.54 10.98
CA GLY A 177 -1.79 -9.98 10.78
C GLY A 177 -3.19 -10.37 10.30
N GLY A 178 -4.03 -9.41 9.92
CA GLY A 178 -5.34 -9.68 9.35
C GLY A 178 -5.27 -10.12 7.89
N LEU A 179 -6.24 -10.94 7.50
CA LEU A 179 -6.38 -11.46 6.13
C LEU A 179 -7.45 -10.65 5.38
N ASN A 180 -7.07 -10.07 4.24
CA ASN A 180 -7.97 -9.24 3.43
C ASN A 180 -8.88 -10.07 2.52
N SER A 181 -8.33 -11.16 1.97
CA SER A 181 -8.99 -12.03 1.00
C SER A 181 -8.24 -13.36 0.93
N MET A 182 -8.96 -14.44 0.69
CA MET A 182 -8.41 -15.77 0.41
C MET A 182 -8.80 -16.19 -1.01
N LEU A 183 -7.97 -16.98 -1.68
CA LEU A 183 -8.42 -17.67 -2.88
C LEU A 183 -9.49 -18.67 -2.48
N GLU A 184 -10.55 -18.78 -3.29
CA GLU A 184 -11.46 -19.89 -3.14
C GLU A 184 -10.72 -21.17 -3.54
N ASP A 185 -10.56 -22.10 -2.60
CA ASP A 185 -10.03 -23.43 -2.91
C ASP A 185 -10.92 -24.04 -3.99
N GLY A 186 -10.32 -24.24 -5.18
CA GLY A 186 -10.98 -24.94 -6.27
C GLY A 186 -11.30 -26.33 -5.79
N ALA A 187 -12.59 -26.71 -5.83
CA ALA A 187 -12.97 -28.11 -5.73
C ALA A 187 -12.16 -28.89 -6.76
N HIS A 188 -11.28 -29.76 -6.28
CA HIS A 188 -10.75 -30.87 -7.06
C HIS A 188 -11.87 -31.86 -7.36
#